data_AF-A0A257B318-F1
#
_entry.id   AF-A0A257B318-F1
#
_cell.length_a   1.000
_cell.length_b   1.000
_cell.length_c   1.000
_cell.angle_alpha   90.00
_cell.angle_beta   90.00
_cell.angle_gamma   90.00
#
_symmetry.space_group_name_H-M   'P 1'
#
loop_
_entity.id
_entity.type
_entity.pdbx_description
1 polymer ?
#
loop_
_entity_poly.entity_id
_entity_poly.type
_entity_poly.pdbx_seq_one_letter_code
_entity_poly.pdbx_strand_id
1 'polypeptide(L)'
;MLDGFVIVRFVYPELIDFTLGLEHLEVVTRPIPRSLWPDKPVGGYVNKLGLRDESQGTLGISQSIYGSFYGEGGTIGIAVFAIIYGLGCAILTRWMVRLHPFVYTVLRGLFVAWLIPLLRGGDLPGIYAWLGMSSLTVLAFAWSNWRLLRKSNQPASWTPPEVVPAQI
;
A
#
# COMPACT_ATOMS: atom_id res chain seq x y z
N MET A 1 0.67 -10.41 16.64
CA MET A 1 1.26 -9.34 15.78
C MET A 1 2.26 -8.49 16.54
N LEU A 2 1.93 -8.06 17.76
CA LEU A 2 2.94 -7.60 18.73
C LEU A 2 4.03 -8.65 18.95
N ASP A 3 3.65 -9.92 18.99
CA ASP A 3 4.58 -11.06 19.08
C ASP A 3 5.56 -11.08 17.91
N GLY A 4 5.09 -10.79 16.70
CA GLY A 4 5.96 -10.64 15.52
C GLY A 4 6.91 -9.46 15.64
N PHE A 5 6.46 -8.31 16.17
CA PHE A 5 7.34 -7.18 16.46
C PHE A 5 8.39 -7.51 17.52
N VAL A 6 8.00 -8.21 18.59
CA VAL A 6 8.90 -8.64 19.66
C VAL A 6 9.97 -9.60 19.11
N ILE A 7 9.57 -10.54 18.25
CA ILE A 7 10.51 -11.47 17.59
C ILE A 7 11.50 -10.71 16.71
N VAL A 8 11.05 -9.73 15.94
CA VAL A 8 11.91 -8.93 15.05
C VAL A 8 12.98 -8.17 15.84
N ARG A 9 12.73 -7.78 17.10
CA ARG A 9 13.72 -7.16 17.97
C ARG A 9 14.85 -8.11 18.40
N PHE A 10 14.58 -9.40 18.49
CA PHE A 10 15.61 -10.42 18.73
C PHE A 10 16.33 -10.84 17.45
N VAL A 11 15.75 -10.53 16.28
CA VAL A 11 16.37 -10.83 14.98
C VAL A 11 17.27 -9.70 14.52
N TYR A 12 16.81 -8.45 14.62
CA TYR A 12 17.57 -7.27 14.20
C TYR A 12 18.04 -6.47 15.42
N PRO A 13 19.32 -6.07 15.50
CA PRO A 13 20.41 -6.37 14.59
C PRO A 13 21.18 -7.67 14.93
N GLU A 14 20.77 -8.41 15.96
CA GLU A 14 21.59 -9.49 16.55
C GLU A 14 21.88 -10.67 15.62
N LEU A 15 20.92 -11.03 14.75
CA LEU A 15 21.02 -12.15 13.81
C LEU A 15 21.12 -11.70 12.35
N ILE A 16 20.59 -10.52 12.02
CA ILE A 16 20.61 -9.95 10.67
C ILE A 16 20.77 -8.43 10.78
N ASP A 17 21.57 -7.84 9.89
CA ASP A 17 21.67 -6.39 9.75
C ASP A 17 20.38 -5.75 9.25
N PHE A 18 20.15 -4.49 9.61
CA PHE A 18 19.03 -3.70 9.12
C PHE A 18 19.01 -3.60 7.60
N THR A 19 17.81 -3.59 7.02
CA THR A 19 17.63 -3.61 5.56
C THR A 19 17.66 -2.22 4.91
N LEU A 20 17.62 -1.14 5.69
CA LEU A 20 17.85 0.24 5.26
C LEU A 20 17.05 0.67 4.01
N GLY A 21 15.75 0.36 3.94
CA GLY A 21 14.92 0.73 2.79
C GLY A 21 14.76 -0.35 1.72
N LEU A 22 15.56 -1.42 1.75
CA LEU A 22 15.56 -2.42 0.68
C LEU A 22 14.24 -3.20 0.58
N GLU A 23 13.51 -3.39 1.69
CA GLU A 23 12.20 -4.07 1.66
C GLU A 23 11.18 -3.27 0.85
N HIS A 24 11.26 -1.94 0.83
CA HIS A 24 10.40 -1.10 -0.02
C HIS A 24 10.69 -1.26 -1.52
N LEU A 25 11.94 -1.55 -1.87
CA LEU A 25 12.37 -1.70 -3.27
C LEU A 25 12.15 -3.12 -3.80
N GLU A 26 11.98 -4.10 -2.91
CA GLU A 26 11.84 -5.49 -3.30
C GLU A 26 10.62 -5.72 -4.22
N VAL A 27 9.58 -4.90 -4.12
CA VAL A 27 8.39 -4.95 -4.99
C VAL A 27 8.76 -4.87 -6.47
N VAL A 28 9.78 -4.07 -6.82
CA VAL A 28 10.27 -3.90 -8.19
C VAL A 28 11.07 -5.12 -8.64
N THR A 29 11.81 -5.73 -7.71
CA THR A 29 12.63 -6.90 -8.00
C THR A 29 11.83 -8.20 -8.01
N ARG A 30 10.65 -8.24 -7.37
CA ARG A 30 9.82 -9.45 -7.22
C ARG A 30 9.45 -10.13 -8.53
N PRO A 31 9.05 -9.43 -9.59
CA PRO A 31 8.72 -10.03 -10.88
C PRO A 31 9.89 -10.73 -11.58
N ILE A 32 11.15 -10.40 -11.23
CA ILE A 32 12.33 -10.99 -11.84
C ILE A 32 12.49 -12.44 -11.34
N PRO A 33 12.41 -13.45 -12.22
CA PRO A 33 12.56 -14.85 -11.83
C PRO A 33 14.00 -15.16 -11.40
N ARG A 34 14.16 -16.12 -10.48
CA ARG A 34 15.47 -16.56 -9.98
C ARG A 34 16.38 -17.16 -11.05
N SER A 35 15.81 -17.66 -12.14
CA SER A 35 16.58 -18.11 -13.31
C SER A 35 17.34 -16.98 -14.00
N LEU A 36 16.81 -15.76 -13.96
CA LEU A 36 17.46 -14.56 -14.54
C LEU A 36 18.30 -13.79 -13.52
N TRP A 37 18.04 -13.97 -12.22
CA TRP A 37 18.85 -13.38 -11.14
C TRP A 37 18.98 -14.36 -9.96
N PRO A 38 19.98 -15.25 -10.01
CA PRO A 38 20.20 -16.26 -8.98
C PRO A 38 20.41 -15.65 -7.59
N ASP A 39 21.29 -14.64 -7.51
CA ASP A 39 21.70 -13.97 -6.27
C ASP A 39 20.71 -12.89 -5.79
N LYS A 40 19.48 -12.88 -6.30
CA LYS A 40 18.46 -11.90 -5.89
C LYS A 40 18.29 -11.90 -4.36
N PRO A 41 18.14 -10.75 -3.70
CA PRO A 41 17.90 -10.72 -2.26
C PRO A 41 16.68 -11.57 -1.87
N VAL A 42 16.82 -12.41 -0.85
CA VAL A 42 15.67 -13.13 -0.26
C VAL A 42 14.92 -12.14 0.65
N GLY A 43 13.63 -11.96 0.38
CA GLY A 43 12.79 -11.03 1.14
C GLY A 43 12.47 -11.54 2.54
N GLY A 44 12.23 -10.64 3.49
CA GLY A 44 11.81 -10.95 4.86
C GLY A 44 12.82 -11.79 5.69
N TYR A 45 12.83 -11.57 7.01
CA TYR A 45 13.78 -12.26 7.89
C TYR A 45 13.60 -13.79 7.93
N VAL A 46 12.36 -14.29 7.76
CA VAL A 46 12.04 -15.72 7.77
C VAL A 46 12.77 -16.47 6.64
N ASN A 47 12.83 -15.89 5.44
CA ASN A 47 13.55 -16.53 4.33
C ASN A 47 15.07 -16.35 4.50
N LYS A 48 15.53 -15.21 5.03
CA LYS A 48 16.97 -14.96 5.29
C LYS A 48 17.57 -15.93 6.31
N LEU A 49 16.80 -16.30 7.33
CA LEU A 49 17.23 -17.25 8.36
C LEU A 49 16.98 -18.72 7.99
N GLY A 50 16.48 -19.00 6.78
CA GLY A 50 16.16 -20.37 6.35
C GLY A 50 15.07 -21.04 7.19
N LEU A 51 14.23 -20.26 7.89
CA LEU A 51 13.16 -20.76 8.78
C LEU A 51 11.91 -21.23 8.02
N ARG A 52 11.99 -21.28 6.68
CA ARG A 52 10.89 -21.67 5.82
C ARG A 52 11.04 -23.14 5.46
N ASP A 53 10.28 -23.98 6.15
CA ASP A 53 10.12 -25.39 5.79
C ASP A 53 9.13 -25.48 4.60
N GLU A 54 9.55 -26.06 3.48
CA GLU A 54 8.70 -26.22 2.29
C GLU A 54 7.54 -27.20 2.53
N SER A 55 7.61 -28.00 3.59
CA SER A 55 6.65 -29.06 3.91
C SER A 55 5.51 -28.64 4.85
N GLN A 56 5.68 -27.56 5.61
CA GLN A 56 4.68 -27.06 6.55
C GLN A 56 4.35 -25.62 6.18
N GLY A 57 3.13 -25.40 5.68
CA GLY A 57 2.64 -24.11 5.21
C GLY A 57 3.11 -22.95 6.08
N THR A 58 3.65 -21.92 5.42
CA THR A 58 4.29 -20.73 5.99
C THR A 58 3.84 -20.46 7.44
N LEU A 59 4.69 -20.77 8.42
CA LEU A 59 4.60 -20.20 9.77
C LEU A 59 4.97 -18.72 9.66
N GLY A 60 4.10 -17.97 8.99
CA GLY A 60 4.22 -16.55 8.76
C GLY A 60 3.91 -15.85 10.06
N ILE A 61 4.91 -15.74 10.94
CA ILE A 61 4.89 -14.77 12.02
C ILE A 61 4.88 -13.40 11.33
N SER A 62 3.67 -12.95 11.00
CA SER A 62 3.43 -11.70 10.31
C SER A 62 3.75 -10.59 11.30
N GLN A 63 4.92 -9.98 11.11
CA GLN A 63 5.27 -8.74 11.77
C GLN A 63 4.26 -7.66 11.37
N SER A 64 3.99 -6.71 12.25
CA SER A 64 3.20 -5.53 11.87
C SER A 64 4.01 -4.60 10.99
N ILE A 65 3.38 -3.54 10.46
CA ILE A 65 4.07 -2.47 9.76
C ILE A 65 5.25 -1.89 10.58
N TYR A 66 5.07 -1.80 11.91
CA TYR A 66 6.10 -1.32 12.83
C TYR A 66 7.27 -2.30 12.97
N GLY A 67 7.02 -3.61 12.87
CA GLY A 67 8.08 -4.62 12.81
C GLY A 67 8.90 -4.48 11.55
N SER A 68 8.23 -4.27 10.41
CA SER A 68 8.94 -4.03 9.15
C SER A 68 9.81 -2.79 9.25
N PHE A 69 9.26 -1.65 9.71
CA PHE A 69 10.04 -0.41 9.87
C PHE A 69 11.20 -0.55 10.87
N TYR A 70 11.05 -1.38 11.90
CA TYR A 70 12.15 -1.72 12.80
C TYR A 70 13.23 -2.54 12.11
N GLY A 71 12.86 -3.54 11.30
CA GLY A 71 13.81 -4.30 10.48
C GLY A 71 14.57 -3.43 9.47
N GLU A 72 14.02 -2.28 9.08
CA GLU A 72 14.67 -1.36 8.15
C GLU A 72 15.68 -0.41 8.80
N GLY A 73 15.53 -0.07 10.08
CA GLY A 73 16.42 0.92 10.70
C GLY A 73 16.25 1.09 12.21
N GLY A 74 15.78 0.05 12.89
CA GLY A 74 15.49 0.06 14.31
C GLY A 74 14.41 1.07 14.70
N THR A 75 14.55 1.66 15.89
CA THR A 75 13.60 2.66 16.40
C THR A 75 13.58 3.94 15.56
N ILE A 76 14.72 4.32 14.97
CA ILE A 76 14.82 5.46 14.06
C ILE A 76 14.04 5.17 12.77
N GLY A 77 14.18 3.96 12.23
CA GLY A 77 13.41 3.48 11.08
C GLY A 77 11.91 3.63 11.30
N ILE A 78 11.39 3.19 12.45
CA ILE A 78 9.97 3.38 12.82
C ILE A 78 9.56 4.84 12.71
N ALA A 79 10.31 5.77 13.31
CA ALA A 79 9.96 7.18 13.30
C ALA A 79 9.97 7.76 11.88
N VAL A 80 11.04 7.48 11.11
CA VAL A 80 11.22 7.99 9.75
C VAL A 80 10.12 7.47 8.82
N PHE A 81 9.90 6.16 8.80
CA PHE A 81 8.88 5.59 7.92
C PHE A 81 7.46 5.94 8.37
N ALA A 82 7.17 6.04 9.67
CA ALA A 82 5.86 6.53 10.13
C ALA A 82 5.57 7.96 9.62
N ILE A 83 6.58 8.85 9.63
CA ILE A 83 6.45 10.21 9.08
C ILE A 83 6.21 10.17 7.57
N ILE A 84 7.01 9.39 6.83
CA ILE A 84 6.88 9.27 5.37
C ILE A 84 5.50 8.73 4.99
N TYR A 85 5.03 7.69 5.67
CA TYR A 85 3.72 7.09 5.43
C TYR A 85 2.59 8.03 5.79
N GLY A 86 2.69 8.71 6.94
CA GLY A 86 1.72 9.72 7.36
C GLY A 86 1.62 10.87 6.36
N LEU A 87 2.76 11.37 5.88
CA LEU A 87 2.80 12.42 4.85
C LEU A 87 2.20 11.93 3.53
N GLY A 88 2.51 10.71 3.10
CA GLY A 88 1.92 10.09 1.92
C GLY A 88 0.40 10.00 2.01
N CYS A 89 -0.12 9.52 3.15
CA CYS A 89 -1.56 9.46 3.43
C CYS A 89 -2.21 10.85 3.41
N ALA A 90 -1.54 11.86 3.97
CA ALA A 90 -2.04 13.23 3.98
C ALA A 90 -2.08 13.85 2.57
N ILE A 91 -1.05 13.63 1.76
CA ILE A 91 -0.99 14.08 0.36
C ILE A 91 -2.10 13.41 -0.46
N LEU A 92 -2.23 12.08 -0.34
CA LEU A 92 -3.25 11.33 -1.07
C LEU A 92 -4.67 11.79 -0.68
N THR A 93 -4.93 12.00 0.61
CA THR A 93 -6.21 12.50 1.09
C THR A 93 -6.50 13.91 0.58
N ARG A 94 -5.51 14.81 0.61
CA ARG A 94 -5.63 16.17 0.04
C ARG A 94 -5.91 16.15 -1.46
N TRP A 95 -5.33 15.20 -2.19
CA TRP A 95 -5.63 15.01 -3.61
C TRP A 95 -7.06 14.51 -3.82
N MET A 96 -7.51 13.49 -3.06
CA MET A 96 -8.85 12.93 -3.18
C MET A 96 -9.97 13.96 -2.92
N VAL A 97 -9.77 14.88 -1.95
CA VAL A 97 -10.77 15.92 -1.61
C VAL A 97 -11.03 16.92 -2.76
N ARG A 98 -10.11 17.02 -3.74
CA ARG A 98 -10.28 17.90 -4.91
C ARG A 98 -11.14 17.27 -6.03
N LEU A 99 -11.50 16.01 -5.88
CA LEU A 99 -12.29 15.25 -6.86
C LEU A 99 -13.80 15.41 -6.60
N HIS A 100 -14.61 15.04 -7.59
CA HIS A 100 -16.06 14.99 -7.47
C HIS A 100 -16.50 14.12 -6.28
N PRO A 101 -17.56 14.48 -5.52
CA PRO A 101 -17.98 13.75 -4.30
C PRO A 101 -18.18 12.25 -4.48
N PHE A 102 -18.70 11.84 -5.64
CA PHE A 102 -18.86 10.43 -6.01
C PHE A 102 -17.51 9.70 -6.08
N VAL A 103 -16.57 10.25 -6.85
CA VAL A 103 -15.22 9.68 -7.02
C VAL A 103 -14.46 9.67 -5.70
N TYR A 104 -14.55 10.76 -4.93
CA TYR A 104 -13.97 10.85 -3.59
C TYR A 104 -14.45 9.72 -2.68
N THR A 105 -15.74 9.40 -2.68
CA THR A 105 -16.32 8.35 -1.83
C THR A 105 -15.76 6.98 -2.19
N VAL A 106 -15.69 6.66 -3.49
CA VAL A 106 -15.12 5.40 -3.98
C VAL A 106 -13.64 5.27 -3.60
N LEU A 107 -12.84 6.30 -3.90
CA LEU A 107 -11.41 6.29 -3.60
C LEU A 107 -11.11 6.26 -2.09
N ARG A 108 -11.93 6.92 -1.27
CA ARG A 108 -11.80 6.85 0.19
C ARG A 108 -12.11 5.46 0.71
N GLY A 109 -13.15 4.79 0.21
CA GLY A 109 -13.48 3.42 0.58
C GLY A 109 -12.32 2.46 0.25
N LEU A 110 -11.77 2.60 -0.96
CA LEU A 110 -10.60 1.85 -1.41
C LEU A 110 -9.37 2.12 -0.53
N PHE A 111 -9.09 3.39 -0.21
CA PHE A 111 -7.97 3.77 0.65
C PHE A 111 -8.09 3.18 2.06
N VAL A 112 -9.28 3.20 2.67
CA VAL A 112 -9.51 2.56 3.97
C VAL A 112 -9.29 1.05 3.89
N ALA A 113 -9.74 0.42 2.81
CA ALA A 113 -9.51 -1.01 2.58
C ALA A 113 -8.01 -1.35 2.46
N TRP A 114 -7.18 -0.44 1.95
CA TRP A 114 -5.72 -0.64 1.88
C TRP A 114 -5.00 -0.51 3.22
N LEU A 115 -5.50 0.38 4.09
CA LEU A 115 -4.89 0.57 5.40
C LEU A 115 -4.92 -0.70 6.24
N ILE A 116 -5.93 -1.56 6.07
CA ILE A 116 -6.05 -2.82 6.82
C ILE A 116 -4.85 -3.75 6.56
N PRO A 117 -4.59 -4.23 5.32
CA PRO A 117 -3.44 -5.07 5.04
C PRO A 117 -2.12 -4.34 5.24
N LEU A 118 -2.05 -3.03 4.99
CA LEU A 118 -0.83 -2.26 5.17
C LEU A 118 -0.39 -2.16 6.63
N LEU A 119 -1.32 -1.87 7.55
CA LEU A 119 -1.03 -1.78 8.98
C LEU A 119 -0.82 -3.17 9.60
N ARG A 120 -1.54 -4.17 9.07
CA ARG A 120 -1.49 -5.54 9.56
C ARG A 120 -0.23 -6.26 9.09
N GLY A 121 0.03 -6.28 7.80
CA GLY A 121 1.00 -7.20 7.21
C GLY A 121 2.42 -6.66 7.20
N GLY A 122 3.36 -7.56 7.46
CA GLY A 122 4.79 -7.28 7.47
C GLY A 122 5.52 -7.64 6.20
N ASP A 123 4.81 -8.16 5.20
CA ASP A 123 5.34 -8.37 3.85
C ASP A 123 5.02 -7.13 3.01
N LEU A 124 5.71 -6.03 3.32
CA LEU A 124 5.55 -4.74 2.63
C LEU A 124 5.57 -4.89 1.09
N PRO A 125 6.54 -5.58 0.47
CA PRO A 125 6.56 -5.68 -0.99
C PRO A 125 5.39 -6.49 -1.57
N GLY A 126 4.85 -7.45 -0.82
CA GLY A 126 3.69 -8.24 -1.24
C GLY A 126 2.41 -7.43 -1.15
N ILE A 127 2.27 -6.64 -0.08
CA ILE A 127 1.18 -5.70 0.08
C ILE A 127 1.23 -4.66 -1.04
N TYR A 128 2.40 -4.07 -1.35
CA TYR A 128 2.52 -3.11 -2.45
C TYR A 128 2.15 -3.71 -3.80
N ALA A 129 2.58 -4.95 -4.08
CA ALA A 129 2.20 -5.64 -5.31
C ALA A 129 0.69 -5.87 -5.38
N TRP A 130 0.07 -6.35 -4.30
CA TRP A 130 -1.37 -6.61 -4.27
C TRP A 130 -2.21 -5.33 -4.36
N LEU A 131 -1.82 -4.29 -3.62
CA LEU A 131 -2.43 -2.97 -3.68
C LEU A 131 -2.29 -2.39 -5.09
N GLY A 132 -1.09 -2.45 -5.67
CA GLY A 132 -0.84 -2.04 -7.04
C GLY A 132 -1.76 -2.78 -8.01
N MET A 133 -1.72 -4.10 -8.06
CA MET A 133 -2.53 -4.87 -9.02
C MET A 133 -4.05 -4.64 -8.87
N SER A 134 -4.55 -4.56 -7.65
CA SER A 134 -6.00 -4.42 -7.40
C SER A 134 -6.55 -3.02 -7.69
N SER A 135 -5.70 -1.99 -7.60
CA SER A 135 -6.18 -0.61 -7.56
C SER A 135 -5.54 0.36 -8.54
N LEU A 136 -4.44 -0.05 -9.17
CA LEU A 136 -3.74 0.78 -10.15
C LEU A 136 -4.64 1.13 -11.33
N THR A 137 -5.58 0.25 -11.71
CA THR A 137 -6.57 0.55 -12.76
C THR A 137 -7.50 1.70 -12.36
N VAL A 138 -8.04 1.67 -11.14
CA VAL A 138 -8.94 2.71 -10.62
C VAL A 138 -8.19 4.03 -10.43
N LEU A 139 -6.98 3.98 -9.87
CA LEU A 139 -6.14 5.16 -9.70
C LEU A 139 -5.68 5.75 -11.04
N ALA A 140 -5.23 4.92 -11.97
CA ALA A 140 -4.79 5.36 -13.29
C ALA A 140 -5.93 5.99 -14.07
N PHE A 141 -7.15 5.44 -13.98
CA PHE A 141 -8.34 6.04 -14.57
C PHE A 141 -8.64 7.41 -13.94
N ALA A 142 -8.65 7.50 -12.60
CA ALA A 142 -8.92 8.75 -11.89
C ALA A 142 -7.85 9.82 -12.18
N TRP A 143 -6.59 9.40 -12.30
CA TRP A 143 -5.47 10.26 -12.65
C TRP A 143 -5.54 10.75 -14.11
N SER A 144 -5.79 9.86 -15.06
CA SER A 144 -5.85 10.22 -16.48
C SER A 144 -7.00 11.18 -16.78
N ASN A 145 -8.13 11.01 -16.07
CA ASN A 145 -9.33 11.82 -16.22
C ASN A 145 -9.43 12.94 -15.17
N TRP A 146 -8.34 13.29 -14.49
CA TRP A 146 -8.38 14.19 -13.33
C TRP A 146 -8.97 15.58 -13.65
N ARG A 147 -8.84 16.05 -14.91
CA ARG A 147 -9.41 17.32 -15.36
C ARG A 147 -10.93 17.28 -15.42
N LEU A 148 -11.50 16.13 -15.83
CA LEU A 148 -12.94 15.90 -15.93
C LEU A 148 -13.56 15.62 -14.57
N LEU A 149 -12.82 14.91 -13.71
CA LEU A 149 -13.28 14.51 -12.38
C LEU A 149 -13.07 15.58 -11.31
N ARG A 150 -12.40 16.69 -11.66
CA ARG A 150 -12.22 17.83 -10.76
C ARG A 150 -13.59 18.38 -10.43
N LYS A 151 -13.80 18.74 -9.17
CA LYS A 151 -15.06 19.35 -8.71
C LYS A 151 -15.37 20.56 -9.60
N SER A 152 -16.39 20.44 -10.45
CA SER A 152 -16.95 21.57 -11.18
C SER A 152 -17.62 22.49 -10.16
N ASN A 153 -17.33 23.79 -10.22
CA ASN A 153 -18.02 24.79 -9.41
C ASN A 153 -19.44 25.09 -9.93
N GLN A 154 -19.86 24.48 -11.05
CA GLN A 154 -21.23 24.65 -11.53
C GLN A 154 -22.12 23.61 -10.88
N PRO A 155 -23.13 24.01 -10.07
CA PRO A 155 -24.17 23.08 -9.66
C PRO A 155 -24.83 22.54 -10.92
N ALA A 156 -25.05 21.24 -10.99
CA ALA A 156 -25.83 20.64 -12.07
C ALA A 156 -27.24 21.24 -11.99
N SER A 157 -27.53 22.25 -12.83
CA SER A 157 -28.87 22.79 -12.97
C SER A 157 -29.67 21.77 -13.79
N TRP A 158 -30.55 21.05 -13.12
CA TRP A 158 -31.56 20.27 -13.82
C TRP A 158 -32.50 21.25 -14.53
N THR A 159 -32.41 21.33 -15.84
CA THR A 159 -33.45 21.95 -16.66
C THR A 159 -34.54 20.91 -16.88
N PRO A 160 -35.78 21.12 -16.39
CA PRO A 160 -36.89 20.25 -16.73
C PRO A 160 -37.00 20.11 -18.26
N PRO A 161 -37.38 18.92 -18.78
CA PRO A 161 -37.72 18.78 -20.18
C PRO A 161 -38.84 19.77 -20.51
N GLU A 162 -38.69 20.46 -21.64
CA GLU A 162 -39.69 21.40 -22.15
C GLU A 162 -41.01 20.65 -22.32
N VAL A 163 -42.06 21.09 -21.64
CA VAL A 163 -43.39 20.47 -21.77
C VAL A 163 -43.89 20.76 -23.17
N VAL A 164 -43.80 19.77 -24.06
CA VAL A 164 -44.39 19.87 -25.40
C VAL A 164 -45.90 19.96 -25.21
N PRO A 165 -46.56 21.09 -25.56
CA PRO A 165 -47.99 21.21 -25.40
C PRO A 165 -48.68 20.17 -26.27
N ALA A 166 -49.55 19.36 -25.67
CA ALA A 166 -50.41 18.44 -26.39
C ALA A 166 -51.26 19.26 -27.38
N GLN A 167 -51.05 19.04 -28.68
CA GLN A 167 -51.96 19.54 -29.70
C GLN A 167 -53.26 18.76 -29.54
N ILE A 168 -54.31 19.47 -29.12
CA ILE A 168 -55.69 18.97 -28.95
C ILE A 168 -56.28 18.60 -30.30
#